data_AF-A0A350XUX7-F1
#
_entry.id   AF-A0A350XUX7-F1
#
_cell.length_a   1.000
_cell.length_b   1.000
_cell.length_c   1.000
_cell.angle_alpha   90.00
_cell.angle_beta   90.00
_cell.angle_gamma   90.00
#
_symmetry.space_group_name_H-M   'P 1'
#
loop_
_entity.id
_entity.type
_entity.pdbx_description
1 polymer ?
#
loop_
_entity_poly.entity_id
_entity_poly.type
_entity_poly.pdbx_seq_one_letter_code
_entity_poly.pdbx_strand_id
1 'polypeptide(L)'
;HDASNDSPTTLARFKEIYADFGYDHALSTREDDCSYTADLGEKYRLIALDSNHVTKSTEDGMTRDKLNWVKEQADIAKKDGRYPIVMMHHNLLDHLPIQRVLSRNFIVKFHFTTAELFADWGIKTVFTGHEHCSDATVYTSALGNKLYDFATTSLAMYPLEYRVIKYNDNEIKYESRSVDQIDLDTLRATVKGYTDEQINAMKADLRAFSKGYLKAGVQYRLELSLSPEKMGIDENAAYSKPIIHAVNRLIELLRMPLCGENSLQSVAREYGIEIPDSNYKTGWDLATELVAWHYSGGEHFDLDSVEVTTLLRAVAAILRNDLASVSDDVLLSVANNVLKELGYGPIADSLVKFCISKFGVYSNAEIFLVAIASPILYKFACDSDGVDDNNGVIEGYGTVSFKSNIANIFENIGTLSEKALYYVQLIMSYLIKLNVIFLK
;
A
#
# COMPACT_ATOMS: atom_id res chain seq x y z
N HIS A 1 8.42 9.38 13.08
CA HIS A 1 8.43 10.13 11.81
C HIS A 1 8.95 11.55 11.99
N ASP A 2 8.38 12.35 12.91
CA ASP A 2 8.73 13.78 13.06
C ASP A 2 9.56 14.09 14.32
N ALA A 3 10.18 13.07 14.91
CA ALA A 3 11.10 13.21 16.03
C ALA A 3 12.51 12.81 15.60
N SER A 4 13.46 13.71 15.81
CA SER A 4 14.89 13.51 15.61
C SER A 4 15.68 14.45 16.53
N ASN A 5 16.95 14.13 16.78
CA ASN A 5 17.82 14.97 17.63
C ASN A 5 18.01 16.40 17.08
N ASP A 6 17.74 16.61 15.79
CA ASP A 6 17.86 17.90 15.11
C ASP A 6 16.50 18.58 14.86
N SER A 7 15.41 18.04 15.41
CA SER A 7 14.05 18.57 15.27
C SER A 7 13.55 19.23 16.57
N PRO A 8 12.47 20.06 16.52
CA PRO A 8 11.87 20.63 17.72
C PRO A 8 11.43 19.56 18.75
N THR A 9 11.04 18.38 18.28
CA THR A 9 10.71 17.23 19.12
C THR A 9 11.87 16.24 19.09
N THR A 10 12.82 16.40 20.01
CA THR A 10 13.93 15.44 20.16
C THR A 10 13.43 14.07 20.62
N LEU A 11 14.24 13.01 20.45
CA LEU A 11 13.90 11.66 20.94
C LEU A 11 13.70 11.66 22.47
N ALA A 12 14.52 12.40 23.21
CA ALA A 12 14.36 12.58 24.64
C ALA A 12 13.05 13.28 24.99
N ARG A 13 12.69 14.34 24.26
CA ARG A 13 11.42 15.07 24.46
C ARG A 13 10.22 14.20 24.09
N PHE A 14 10.31 13.37 23.06
CA PHE A 14 9.28 12.40 22.72
C PHE A 14 9.02 11.43 23.88
N LYS A 15 10.08 10.83 24.43
CA LYS A 15 9.99 9.93 25.60
C LYS A 15 9.37 10.63 26.81
N GLU A 16 9.71 11.90 27.04
CA GLU A 16 9.12 12.70 28.12
C GLU A 16 7.63 12.98 27.90
N ILE A 17 7.23 13.40 26.69
CA ILE A 17 5.82 13.68 26.35
C ILE A 17 4.97 12.41 26.51
N TYR A 18 5.52 11.26 26.13
CA TYR A 18 4.81 9.98 26.14
C TYR A 18 5.16 9.08 27.33
N ALA A 19 5.72 9.64 28.41
CA ALA A 19 6.19 8.89 29.58
C ALA A 19 5.11 7.96 30.14
N ASP A 20 3.93 8.51 30.43
CA ASP A 20 2.75 7.80 30.96
C ASP A 20 2.14 6.79 29.98
N PHE A 21 2.52 6.84 28.69
CA PHE A 21 1.95 6.02 27.62
C PHE A 21 2.85 4.85 27.20
N GLY A 22 3.89 4.55 28.00
CA GLY A 22 4.68 3.34 27.81
C GLY A 22 6.04 3.39 28.49
N TYR A 23 6.76 4.52 28.38
CA TYR A 23 8.16 4.60 28.80
C TYR A 23 8.34 4.45 30.33
N ASP A 24 7.45 5.02 31.15
CA ASP A 24 7.52 4.90 32.62
C ASP A 24 7.21 3.49 33.13
N HIS A 25 6.56 2.68 32.29
CA HIS A 25 6.24 1.29 32.59
C HIS A 25 7.08 0.30 31.78
N ALA A 26 8.10 0.80 31.07
CA ALA A 26 8.89 -0.02 30.18
C ALA A 26 9.81 -0.97 30.94
N LEU A 27 9.88 -2.22 30.49
CA LEU A 27 10.81 -3.22 31.03
C LEU A 27 12.22 -3.05 30.45
N SER A 28 12.29 -2.58 29.21
CA SER A 28 13.51 -2.22 28.50
C SER A 28 13.22 -1.06 27.57
N THR A 29 14.18 -0.15 27.42
CA THR A 29 14.14 0.95 26.46
C THR A 29 15.46 0.99 25.70
N ARG A 30 15.43 1.33 24.42
CA ARG A 30 16.65 1.63 23.66
C ARG A 30 17.08 3.07 23.90
N GLU A 31 18.39 3.31 24.01
CA GLU A 31 18.94 4.64 24.26
C GLU A 31 18.90 5.53 23.00
N ASP A 32 19.18 4.93 21.85
CA ASP A 32 19.42 5.59 20.56
C ASP A 32 18.16 5.84 19.73
N ASP A 33 17.01 5.28 20.14
CA ASP A 33 15.72 5.47 19.48
C ASP A 33 14.55 5.41 20.48
N CYS A 34 13.32 5.45 19.96
CA CYS A 34 12.10 5.48 20.77
C CYS A 34 11.51 4.10 21.10
N SER A 35 12.25 3.00 20.91
CA SER A 35 11.74 1.65 21.17
C SER A 35 11.68 1.30 22.65
N TYR A 36 10.67 0.55 23.05
CA TYR A 36 10.49 0.07 24.42
C TYR A 36 9.72 -1.26 24.48
N THR A 37 9.71 -1.91 25.64
CA THR A 37 8.87 -3.10 25.89
C THR A 37 7.96 -2.90 27.08
N ALA A 38 6.74 -3.43 27.02
CA ALA A 38 5.76 -3.34 28.10
C ALA A 38 4.93 -4.62 28.19
N ASP A 39 4.54 -5.01 29.39
CA ASP A 39 3.64 -6.16 29.58
C ASP A 39 2.20 -5.77 29.27
N LEU A 40 1.52 -6.61 28.47
CA LEU A 40 0.11 -6.49 28.17
C LEU A 40 -0.65 -7.62 28.90
N GLY A 41 -1.14 -7.29 30.09
CA GLY A 41 -1.74 -8.28 31.00
C GLY A 41 -0.72 -9.31 31.48
N GLU A 42 -1.14 -10.57 31.63
CA GLU A 42 -0.27 -11.65 32.16
C GLU A 42 0.39 -12.49 31.07
N LYS A 43 -0.18 -12.54 29.86
CA LYS A 43 0.21 -13.50 28.82
C LYS A 43 0.99 -12.92 27.65
N TYR A 44 0.99 -11.59 27.49
CA TYR A 44 1.58 -10.95 26.33
C TYR A 44 2.61 -9.90 26.73
N ARG A 45 3.58 -9.67 25.84
CA ARG A 45 4.56 -8.60 25.94
C ARG A 45 4.62 -7.84 24.62
N LEU A 46 4.41 -6.54 24.70
CA LEU A 46 4.59 -5.62 23.59
C LEU A 46 6.07 -5.31 23.41
N ILE A 47 6.53 -5.36 22.17
CA ILE A 47 7.78 -4.79 21.68
C ILE A 47 7.38 -3.63 20.77
N ALA A 48 7.45 -2.42 21.30
CA ALA A 48 7.21 -1.19 20.58
C ALA A 48 8.51 -0.79 19.87
N LEU A 49 8.56 -1.01 18.56
CA LEU A 49 9.78 -0.84 17.77
C LEU A 49 9.74 0.45 16.96
N ASP A 50 10.70 1.34 17.21
CA ASP A 50 10.88 2.53 16.39
C ASP A 50 11.53 2.15 15.05
N SER A 51 10.69 1.99 14.03
CA SER A 51 11.12 1.70 12.66
C SER A 51 11.50 2.93 11.85
N ASN A 52 11.52 4.14 12.41
CA ASN A 52 11.82 5.37 11.65
C ASN A 52 13.32 5.55 11.40
N HIS A 53 13.66 6.10 10.23
CA HIS A 53 15.00 6.59 9.96
C HIS A 53 15.29 7.88 10.75
N VAL A 54 16.48 7.98 11.33
CA VAL A 54 16.86 9.06 12.26
C VAL A 54 16.76 10.46 11.63
N THR A 55 17.13 10.58 10.35
CA THR A 55 17.24 11.89 9.66
C THR A 55 16.41 12.01 8.39
N LYS A 56 15.75 10.94 7.95
CA LYS A 56 15.06 10.91 6.66
C LYS A 56 13.60 10.62 6.91
N SER A 57 12.80 11.67 6.73
CA SER A 57 11.34 11.57 6.77
C SER A 57 10.88 10.49 5.80
N THR A 58 9.86 9.72 6.18
CA THR A 58 9.26 8.58 5.45
C THR A 58 10.10 7.32 5.27
N GLU A 59 11.42 7.33 5.47
CA GLU A 59 12.23 6.10 5.28
C GLU A 59 12.25 5.22 6.53
N ASP A 60 12.28 3.90 6.31
CA ASP A 60 12.58 2.94 7.37
C ASP A 60 14.01 3.12 7.90
N GLY A 61 14.16 2.96 9.21
CA GLY A 61 15.42 2.99 9.94
C GLY A 61 15.76 1.66 10.58
N MET A 62 15.37 0.54 9.96
CA MET A 62 15.67 -0.78 10.50
C MET A 62 17.17 -1.06 10.43
N THR A 63 17.76 -1.51 11.54
CA THR A 63 19.18 -1.86 11.63
C THR A 63 19.35 -3.25 12.20
N ARG A 64 20.53 -3.85 12.02
CA ARG A 64 20.88 -5.13 12.65
C ARG A 64 20.77 -5.05 14.19
N ASP A 65 21.14 -3.92 14.79
CA ASP A 65 21.12 -3.76 16.24
C ASP A 65 19.67 -3.66 16.77
N LYS A 66 18.77 -3.03 16.01
CA LYS A 66 17.32 -3.08 16.30
C LYS A 66 16.78 -4.51 16.20
N LEU A 67 17.13 -5.25 15.15
CA LEU A 67 16.72 -6.65 14.99
C LEU A 67 17.24 -7.56 16.12
N ASN A 68 18.51 -7.41 16.50
CA ASN A 68 19.10 -8.14 17.62
C ASN A 68 18.38 -7.84 18.94
N TRP A 69 18.04 -6.56 19.16
CA TRP A 69 17.27 -6.17 20.34
C TRP A 69 15.87 -6.78 20.33
N VAL A 70 15.14 -6.75 19.21
CA VAL A 70 13.83 -7.43 19.10
C VAL A 70 13.94 -8.91 19.42
N LYS A 71 14.98 -9.59 18.90
CA LYS A 71 15.25 -10.99 19.22
C LYS A 71 15.43 -11.21 20.72
N GLU A 72 16.28 -10.42 21.36
CA GLU A 72 16.53 -10.51 22.79
C GLU A 72 15.24 -10.32 23.59
N GLN A 73 14.44 -9.30 23.25
CA GLN A 73 13.18 -9.03 23.93
C GLN A 73 12.15 -10.14 23.73
N ALA A 74 12.09 -10.75 22.54
CA ALA A 74 11.24 -11.91 22.27
C ALA A 74 11.68 -13.15 23.06
N ASP A 75 12.98 -13.39 23.19
CA ASP A 75 13.53 -14.50 24.00
C ASP A 75 13.27 -14.28 25.50
N ILE A 76 13.38 -13.04 26.00
CA ILE A 76 13.02 -12.69 27.38
C ILE A 76 11.51 -12.87 27.61
N ALA A 77 10.65 -12.40 26.69
CA ALA A 77 9.21 -12.60 26.80
C ALA A 77 8.85 -14.08 26.95
N LYS A 78 9.42 -14.94 26.09
CA LYS A 78 9.22 -16.39 26.16
C LYS A 78 9.71 -17.00 27.46
N LYS A 79 10.87 -16.58 27.96
CA LYS A 79 11.42 -17.04 29.24
C LYS A 79 10.50 -16.67 30.40
N ASP A 80 9.84 -15.53 30.32
CA ASP A 80 8.86 -15.06 31.31
C ASP A 80 7.47 -15.69 31.11
N GLY A 81 7.32 -16.65 30.20
CA GLY A 81 6.04 -17.32 29.92
C GLY A 81 5.04 -16.46 29.14
N ARG A 82 5.53 -15.44 28.42
CA ARG A 82 4.71 -14.47 27.67
C ARG A 82 4.95 -14.61 26.16
N TYR A 83 3.92 -14.26 25.41
CA TYR A 83 3.96 -14.20 23.95
C TYR A 83 4.35 -12.80 23.46
N PRO A 84 5.37 -12.68 22.58
CA PRO A 84 5.76 -11.39 22.04
C PRO A 84 4.77 -10.91 20.96
N ILE A 85 4.43 -9.63 21.03
CA ILE A 85 3.66 -8.86 20.04
C ILE A 85 4.55 -7.69 19.62
N VAL A 86 4.59 -7.36 18.33
CA VAL A 86 5.33 -6.19 17.85
C VAL A 86 4.36 -5.11 17.40
N MET A 87 4.68 -3.85 17.68
CA MET A 87 4.12 -2.71 16.94
C MET A 87 5.25 -1.88 16.36
N MET A 88 5.07 -1.37 15.14
CA MET A 88 6.02 -0.48 14.48
C MET A 88 5.30 0.44 13.48
N HIS A 89 5.93 1.52 13.04
CA HIS A 89 5.25 2.49 12.17
C HIS A 89 5.14 2.02 10.71
N HIS A 90 6.27 1.67 10.09
CA HIS A 90 6.37 1.16 8.72
C HIS A 90 5.78 -0.24 8.60
N ASN A 91 5.31 -0.62 7.42
CA ASN A 91 4.80 -1.96 7.14
C ASN A 91 5.92 -3.02 7.17
N LEU A 92 5.60 -4.22 7.65
CA LEU A 92 6.47 -5.40 7.61
C LEU A 92 6.18 -6.28 6.38
N LEU A 93 4.96 -6.27 5.87
CA LEU A 93 4.53 -6.99 4.68
C LEU A 93 3.89 -6.01 3.70
N ASP A 94 3.64 -6.46 2.46
CA ASP A 94 2.92 -5.61 1.52
C ASP A 94 1.43 -5.60 1.90
N HIS A 95 0.90 -4.41 2.13
CA HIS A 95 -0.53 -4.15 2.35
C HIS A 95 -1.19 -3.48 1.14
N LEU A 96 -0.46 -3.48 0.04
CA LEU A 96 -0.85 -2.94 -1.24
C LEU A 96 -0.17 -3.80 -2.30
N PRO A 97 -0.86 -4.22 -3.35
CA PRO A 97 -0.19 -4.83 -4.48
C PRO A 97 0.94 -3.92 -4.96
N ILE A 98 2.14 -4.49 -5.10
CA ILE A 98 3.38 -3.77 -5.46
C ILE A 98 3.76 -2.60 -4.54
N GLN A 99 3.39 -2.61 -3.25
CA GLN A 99 3.77 -1.58 -2.27
C GLN A 99 5.27 -1.27 -2.30
N ARG A 100 6.11 -2.31 -2.41
CA ARG A 100 7.58 -2.20 -2.60
C ARG A 100 8.06 -1.30 -3.74
N VAL A 101 7.19 -1.03 -4.72
CA VAL A 101 7.48 -0.20 -5.87
C VAL A 101 6.91 1.21 -5.63
N LEU A 102 5.63 1.31 -5.25
CA LEU A 102 4.90 2.59 -5.10
C LEU A 102 5.24 3.35 -3.83
N SER A 103 5.37 2.63 -2.73
CA SER A 103 5.57 3.14 -1.39
C SER A 103 6.79 2.47 -0.78
N ARG A 104 7.89 2.36 -1.55
CA ARG A 104 9.11 1.64 -1.16
C ARG A 104 9.70 2.07 0.19
N ASN A 105 9.45 3.32 0.58
CA ASN A 105 9.92 3.88 1.84
C ASN A 105 8.98 3.51 3.00
N PHE A 106 7.73 3.14 2.73
CA PHE A 106 6.70 2.88 3.74
C PHE A 106 6.74 1.44 4.28
N ILE A 107 7.50 0.57 3.61
CA ILE A 107 7.77 -0.81 3.99
C ILE A 107 9.24 -0.96 4.42
N VAL A 108 9.52 -1.85 5.36
CA VAL A 108 10.89 -2.16 5.79
C VAL A 108 11.74 -2.69 4.62
N LYS A 109 13.01 -2.26 4.48
CA LYS A 109 13.85 -2.66 3.32
C LYS A 109 14.05 -4.18 3.18
N PHE A 110 14.30 -4.88 4.29
CA PHE A 110 14.51 -6.33 4.32
C PHE A 110 13.27 -7.06 4.88
N HIS A 111 12.10 -6.65 4.42
CA HIS A 111 10.81 -7.04 4.98
C HIS A 111 10.61 -8.56 5.10
N PHE A 112 10.82 -9.36 4.04
CA PHE A 112 10.68 -10.82 4.12
C PHE A 112 11.68 -11.49 5.06
N THR A 113 12.93 -11.05 5.08
CA THR A 113 13.91 -11.57 6.05
C THR A 113 13.51 -11.20 7.47
N THR A 114 12.96 -10.01 7.68
CA THR A 114 12.48 -9.57 8.99
C THR A 114 11.24 -10.36 9.42
N ALA A 115 10.29 -10.61 8.51
CA ALA A 115 9.10 -11.41 8.76
C ALA A 115 9.44 -12.87 9.10
N GLU A 116 10.37 -13.49 8.36
CA GLU A 116 10.91 -14.82 8.65
C GLU A 116 11.48 -14.90 10.07
N LEU A 117 12.37 -13.94 10.41
CA LEU A 117 12.98 -13.88 11.73
C LEU A 117 11.94 -13.67 12.83
N PHE A 118 10.99 -12.74 12.65
CA PHE A 118 9.96 -12.45 13.65
C PHE A 118 9.06 -13.66 13.88
N ALA A 119 8.60 -14.32 12.80
CA ALA A 119 7.80 -15.53 12.88
C ALA A 119 8.53 -16.64 13.66
N ASP A 120 9.81 -16.88 13.36
CA ASP A 120 10.62 -17.88 14.05
C ASP A 120 11.00 -17.49 15.48
N TRP A 121 11.03 -16.19 15.78
CA TRP A 121 11.12 -15.69 17.15
C TRP A 121 9.78 -15.72 17.88
N GLY A 122 8.76 -16.38 17.32
CA GLY A 122 7.46 -16.61 17.96
C GLY A 122 6.59 -15.36 18.04
N ILE A 123 6.86 -14.34 17.23
CA ILE A 123 5.98 -13.19 17.04
C ILE A 123 4.93 -13.60 16.00
N LYS A 124 3.66 -13.64 16.41
CA LYS A 124 2.54 -13.96 15.52
C LYS A 124 1.84 -12.73 14.99
N THR A 125 1.78 -11.64 15.76
CA THR A 125 1.08 -10.41 15.35
C THR A 125 2.02 -9.21 15.36
N VAL A 126 2.02 -8.47 14.25
CA VAL A 126 2.71 -7.20 14.08
C VAL A 126 1.68 -6.14 13.72
N PHE A 127 1.69 -5.01 14.41
CA PHE A 127 0.81 -3.87 14.12
C PHE A 127 1.60 -2.77 13.42
N THR A 128 1.14 -2.39 12.23
CA THR A 128 1.80 -1.41 11.37
C THR A 128 0.84 -0.30 10.93
N GLY A 129 1.36 0.70 10.25
CA GLY A 129 0.61 1.85 9.77
C GLY A 129 1.35 2.51 8.61
N HIS A 130 1.50 3.84 8.63
CA HIS A 130 2.21 4.62 7.61
C HIS A 130 1.59 4.64 6.20
N GLU A 131 1.14 3.50 5.65
CA GLU A 131 0.43 3.41 4.37
C GLU A 131 -0.99 3.99 4.44
N HIS A 132 -1.56 4.01 5.65
CA HIS A 132 -2.91 4.50 5.93
C HIS A 132 -4.04 3.68 5.25
N CYS A 133 -3.79 2.42 4.91
CA CYS A 133 -4.84 1.46 4.55
C CYS A 133 -5.28 0.61 5.75
N SER A 134 -6.49 0.08 5.71
CA SER A 134 -6.96 -0.98 6.61
C SER A 134 -6.76 -2.32 5.90
N ASP A 135 -5.75 -3.07 6.30
CA ASP A 135 -5.37 -4.33 5.63
C ASP A 135 -4.78 -5.33 6.65
N ALA A 136 -4.87 -6.62 6.36
CA ALA A 136 -4.30 -7.67 7.18
C ALA A 136 -3.67 -8.76 6.30
N THR A 137 -2.36 -8.96 6.43
CA THR A 137 -1.63 -9.90 5.57
C THR A 137 -0.81 -10.92 6.35
N VAL A 138 -0.54 -12.07 5.74
CA VAL A 138 0.12 -13.22 6.39
C VAL A 138 1.42 -13.63 5.70
N TYR A 139 2.42 -13.91 6.53
CA TYR A 139 3.66 -14.57 6.14
C TYR A 139 3.80 -15.92 6.85
N THR A 140 4.21 -16.95 6.11
CA THR A 140 4.56 -18.26 6.68
C THR A 140 6.05 -18.50 6.50
N SER A 141 6.76 -18.67 7.62
CA SER A 141 8.20 -18.93 7.61
C SER A 141 8.54 -20.30 7.04
N ALA A 142 9.82 -20.52 6.74
CA ALA A 142 10.31 -21.84 6.34
C ALA A 142 9.95 -22.94 7.34
N LEU A 143 9.95 -22.62 8.64
CA LEU A 143 9.61 -23.53 9.72
C LEU A 143 8.09 -23.73 9.89
N GLY A 144 7.28 -23.06 9.06
CA GLY A 144 5.82 -23.13 9.11
C GLY A 144 5.19 -22.19 10.15
N ASN A 145 5.96 -21.27 10.73
CA ASN A 145 5.43 -20.30 11.68
C ASN A 145 4.69 -19.19 10.93
N LYS A 146 3.45 -18.90 11.32
CA LYS A 146 2.67 -17.80 10.75
C LYS A 146 2.87 -16.50 11.53
N LEU A 147 3.06 -15.42 10.79
CA LEU A 147 3.06 -14.04 11.27
C LEU A 147 2.03 -13.26 10.46
N TYR A 148 1.23 -12.47 11.15
CA TYR A 148 0.22 -11.57 10.61
C TYR A 148 0.68 -10.13 10.81
N ASP A 149 0.78 -9.39 9.72
CA ASP A 149 0.97 -7.94 9.74
C ASP A 149 -0.41 -7.29 9.60
N PHE A 150 -0.69 -6.32 10.45
CA PHE A 150 -1.97 -5.64 10.57
C PHE A 150 -1.74 -4.15 10.35
N ALA A 151 -1.87 -3.69 9.11
CA ALA A 151 -1.86 -2.27 8.79
C ALA A 151 -3.20 -1.64 9.19
N THR A 152 -3.14 -0.61 10.03
CA THR A 152 -4.33 0.17 10.42
C THR A 152 -4.28 1.53 9.73
N THR A 153 -5.43 1.98 9.24
CA THR A 153 -5.54 3.29 8.61
C THR A 153 -5.23 4.44 9.58
N SER A 154 -5.05 5.65 9.04
CA SER A 154 -4.95 6.86 9.84
C SER A 154 -6.34 7.31 10.29
N LEU A 155 -6.48 7.65 11.57
CA LEU A 155 -7.69 8.28 12.11
C LEU A 155 -7.99 9.67 11.52
N ALA A 156 -7.07 10.24 10.75
CA ALA A 156 -7.23 11.54 10.08
C ALA A 156 -7.58 11.42 8.59
N MET A 157 -7.70 10.20 8.05
CA MET A 157 -7.94 9.93 6.64
C MET A 157 -9.03 8.86 6.49
N TYR A 158 -9.79 8.89 5.39
CA TYR A 158 -10.71 7.79 5.09
C TYR A 158 -9.97 6.44 5.13
N PRO A 159 -10.54 5.38 5.75
CA PRO A 159 -11.93 5.26 6.23
C PRO A 159 -12.23 5.76 7.65
N LEU A 160 -11.28 6.37 8.34
CA LEU A 160 -11.38 6.82 9.74
C LEU A 160 -11.62 5.66 10.70
N GLU A 161 -10.79 4.62 10.58
CA GLU A 161 -10.99 3.37 11.33
C GLU A 161 -9.87 3.11 12.34
N TYR A 162 -10.23 2.35 13.37
CA TYR A 162 -9.30 1.77 14.33
C TYR A 162 -9.60 0.28 14.47
N ARG A 163 -8.58 -0.52 14.79
CA ARG A 163 -8.73 -1.96 14.93
C ARG A 163 -8.80 -2.36 16.40
N VAL A 164 -9.74 -3.24 16.74
CA VAL A 164 -9.88 -3.87 18.05
C VAL A 164 -9.43 -5.31 17.94
N ILE A 165 -8.42 -5.69 18.73
CA ILE A 165 -7.88 -7.05 18.75
C ILE A 165 -8.19 -7.70 20.10
N LYS A 166 -8.79 -8.89 20.07
CA LYS A 166 -9.11 -9.69 21.23
C LYS A 166 -8.29 -10.97 21.20
N TYR A 167 -7.39 -11.08 22.15
CA TYR A 167 -6.52 -12.24 22.31
C TYR A 167 -7.12 -13.26 23.27
N ASN A 168 -7.08 -14.54 22.90
CA ASN A 168 -7.16 -15.65 23.83
C ASN A 168 -6.19 -16.78 23.41
N ASP A 169 -6.16 -17.87 24.16
CA ASP A 169 -5.20 -18.96 23.93
C ASP A 169 -5.43 -19.70 22.61
N ASN A 170 -6.70 -19.78 22.16
CA ASN A 170 -7.11 -20.58 21.01
C ASN A 170 -7.20 -19.76 19.72
N GLU A 171 -7.61 -18.49 19.82
CA GLU A 171 -7.88 -17.61 18.69
C GLU A 171 -7.52 -16.15 19.02
N ILE A 172 -7.22 -15.40 17.97
CA ILE A 172 -7.12 -13.94 18.01
C ILE A 172 -8.19 -13.42 17.06
N LYS A 173 -9.12 -12.63 17.61
CA LYS A 173 -10.19 -11.99 16.85
C LYS A 173 -9.84 -10.55 16.61
N TYR A 174 -10.05 -10.06 15.40
CA TYR A 174 -9.86 -8.66 15.07
C TYR A 174 -11.08 -8.10 14.36
N GLU A 175 -11.39 -6.84 14.64
CA GLU A 175 -12.47 -6.09 14.01
C GLU A 175 -12.03 -4.64 13.81
N SER A 176 -12.19 -4.13 12.59
CA SER A 176 -12.08 -2.70 12.29
C SER A 176 -13.38 -2.00 12.68
N ARG A 177 -13.26 -0.83 13.30
CA ARG A 177 -14.38 0.02 13.72
C ARG A 177 -14.16 1.43 13.23
N SER A 178 -15.22 2.03 12.70
CA SER A 178 -15.16 3.39 12.16
C SER A 178 -15.46 4.45 13.22
N VAL A 179 -14.85 5.61 13.04
CA VAL A 179 -15.16 6.84 13.76
C VAL A 179 -16.18 7.61 12.93
N ASP A 180 -17.43 7.63 13.39
CA ASP A 180 -18.52 8.29 12.67
C ASP A 180 -18.67 9.77 13.03
N GLN A 181 -18.12 10.20 14.17
CA GLN A 181 -18.26 11.55 14.70
C GLN A 181 -17.00 12.00 15.45
N ILE A 182 -16.72 13.29 15.37
CA ILE A 182 -15.66 13.97 16.11
C ILE A 182 -16.22 15.23 16.77
N ASP A 183 -15.51 15.76 17.76
CA ASP A 183 -15.83 17.05 18.36
C ASP A 183 -15.45 18.19 17.40
N LEU A 184 -16.43 18.61 16.59
CA LEU A 184 -16.26 19.65 15.57
C LEU A 184 -16.06 21.05 16.17
N ASP A 185 -16.56 21.30 17.39
CA ASP A 185 -16.36 22.59 18.07
C ASP A 185 -14.90 22.70 18.51
N THR A 186 -14.35 21.63 19.09
CA THR A 186 -12.93 21.55 19.44
C THR A 186 -12.04 21.61 18.19
N LEU A 187 -12.39 20.90 17.11
CA LEU A 187 -11.66 20.98 15.84
C LEU A 187 -11.60 22.43 15.33
N ARG A 188 -12.74 23.13 15.29
CA ARG A 188 -12.84 24.52 14.82
C ARG A 188 -12.08 25.51 15.72
N ALA A 189 -12.07 25.28 17.02
CA ALA A 189 -11.34 26.11 17.97
C ALA A 189 -9.82 25.93 17.87
N THR A 190 -9.37 24.71 17.54
CA THR A 190 -7.94 24.33 17.55
C THR A 190 -7.28 24.55 16.19
N VAL A 191 -7.99 24.29 15.09
CA VAL A 191 -7.46 24.38 13.72
C VAL A 191 -8.24 25.44 12.95
N LYS A 192 -7.54 26.52 12.58
CA LYS A 192 -8.11 27.57 11.72
C LYS A 192 -8.16 27.10 10.27
N GLY A 193 -9.17 27.54 9.52
CA GLY A 193 -9.24 27.36 8.06
C GLY A 193 -10.43 26.55 7.56
N TYR A 194 -11.15 25.83 8.42
CA TYR A 194 -12.38 25.14 8.02
C TYR A 194 -13.51 26.13 7.73
N THR A 195 -14.20 25.94 6.60
CA THR A 195 -15.41 26.70 6.25
C THR A 195 -16.63 26.12 6.97
N ASP A 196 -17.69 26.92 7.13
CA ASP A 196 -18.95 26.42 7.70
C ASP A 196 -19.55 25.30 6.83
N GLU A 197 -19.33 25.31 5.52
CA GLU A 197 -19.73 24.24 4.61
C GLU A 197 -19.01 22.91 4.93
N GLN A 198 -17.69 22.95 5.12
CA GLN A 198 -16.92 21.76 5.49
C GLN A 198 -17.35 21.22 6.87
N ILE A 199 -17.55 22.09 7.85
CA ILE A 199 -18.04 21.71 9.18
C ILE A 199 -19.42 21.07 9.08
N ASN A 200 -20.34 21.65 8.30
CA ASN A 200 -21.68 21.10 8.11
C ASN A 200 -21.66 19.77 7.35
N ALA A 201 -20.77 19.61 6.38
CA ALA A 201 -20.59 18.35 5.66
C ALA A 201 -20.05 17.23 6.58
N MET A 202 -19.02 17.52 7.38
CA MET A 202 -18.53 16.59 8.41
C MET A 202 -19.59 16.23 9.44
N LYS A 203 -20.43 17.20 9.83
CA LYS A 203 -21.54 16.98 10.77
C LYS A 203 -22.64 16.10 10.18
N ALA A 204 -22.91 16.23 8.88
CA ALA A 204 -23.91 15.43 8.20
C ALA A 204 -23.46 13.98 8.03
N ASP A 205 -22.23 13.78 7.57
CA ASP A 205 -21.61 12.46 7.41
C ASP A 205 -20.09 12.61 7.31
N LEU A 206 -19.40 12.36 8.43
CA LEU A 206 -17.95 12.47 8.51
C LEU A 206 -17.23 11.48 7.58
N ARG A 207 -17.78 10.28 7.40
CA ARG A 207 -17.19 9.24 6.55
C ARG A 207 -17.35 9.57 5.08
N ALA A 208 -18.54 10.03 4.67
CA ALA A 208 -18.74 10.50 3.29
C ALA A 208 -17.88 11.73 2.99
N PHE A 209 -17.73 12.65 3.95
CA PHE A 209 -16.83 13.80 3.82
C PHE A 209 -15.37 13.36 3.63
N SER A 210 -14.85 12.48 4.51
CA SER A 210 -13.47 12.01 4.42
C SER A 210 -13.22 11.20 3.14
N LYS A 211 -14.19 10.39 2.71
CA LYS A 211 -14.14 9.66 1.42
C LYS A 211 -14.07 10.64 0.25
N GLY A 212 -14.92 11.66 0.24
CA GLY A 212 -14.90 12.70 -0.78
C GLY A 212 -13.56 13.42 -0.83
N TYR A 213 -12.98 13.72 0.33
CA TYR A 213 -11.66 14.35 0.44
C TYR A 213 -10.54 13.45 -0.08
N LEU A 214 -10.56 12.15 0.25
CA LEU A 214 -9.65 11.14 -0.31
C LEU A 214 -9.74 11.12 -1.83
N LYS A 215 -10.97 10.96 -2.36
CA LYS A 215 -11.21 10.87 -3.81
C LYS A 215 -10.72 12.12 -4.54
N ALA A 216 -11.00 13.31 -4.01
CA ALA A 216 -10.52 14.57 -4.57
C ALA A 216 -8.98 14.68 -4.54
N GLY A 217 -8.35 14.27 -3.42
CA GLY A 217 -6.89 14.27 -3.28
C GLY A 217 -6.20 13.30 -4.25
N VAL A 218 -6.76 12.10 -4.42
CA VAL A 218 -6.28 11.09 -5.38
C VAL A 218 -6.41 11.62 -6.80
N GLN A 219 -7.58 12.14 -7.19
CA GLN A 219 -7.78 12.74 -8.51
C GLN A 219 -6.78 13.86 -8.77
N TYR A 220 -6.64 14.82 -7.85
CA TYR A 220 -5.69 15.93 -7.98
C TYR A 220 -4.26 15.44 -8.17
N ARG A 221 -3.82 14.47 -7.36
CA ARG A 221 -2.44 13.96 -7.45
C ARG A 221 -2.20 13.24 -8.78
N LEU A 222 -3.18 12.48 -9.26
CA LEU A 222 -3.10 11.78 -10.55
C LEU A 222 -3.08 12.76 -11.72
N GLU A 223 -3.98 13.75 -11.76
CA GLU A 223 -3.99 14.77 -12.81
C GLU A 223 -2.65 15.54 -12.85
N LEU A 224 -2.04 15.84 -11.69
CA LEU A 224 -0.72 16.48 -11.63
C LEU A 224 0.39 15.62 -12.26
N SER A 225 0.34 14.31 -12.05
CA SER A 225 1.29 13.36 -12.65
C SER A 225 1.14 13.20 -14.17
N LEU A 226 -0.01 13.59 -14.72
CA LEU A 226 -0.27 13.63 -16.17
C LEU A 226 0.21 14.93 -16.84
N SER A 227 0.88 15.84 -16.12
CA SER A 227 1.43 17.06 -16.70
C SER A 227 2.69 16.80 -17.56
N PRO A 228 2.94 17.57 -18.64
CA PRO A 228 4.07 17.33 -19.55
C PRO A 228 5.43 17.21 -18.85
N GLU A 229 5.67 18.08 -17.86
CA GLU A 229 6.87 18.08 -17.01
C GLU A 229 7.03 16.75 -16.28
N LYS A 230 5.97 16.26 -15.62
CA LYS A 230 5.98 14.98 -14.89
C LYS A 230 6.06 13.78 -15.82
N MET A 231 5.53 13.89 -17.04
CA MET A 231 5.68 12.83 -18.03
C MET A 231 7.11 12.75 -18.63
N GLY A 232 7.98 13.72 -18.32
CA GLY A 232 9.31 13.83 -18.92
C GLY A 232 9.25 14.13 -20.42
N ILE A 233 8.20 14.81 -20.87
CA ILE A 233 8.02 15.22 -22.26
C ILE A 233 8.79 16.52 -22.48
N ASP A 234 9.74 16.52 -23.41
CA ASP A 234 10.32 17.76 -23.91
C ASP A 234 9.28 18.48 -24.77
N GLU A 235 8.73 19.58 -24.26
CA GLU A 235 7.70 20.35 -24.95
C GLU A 235 8.14 20.86 -26.34
N ASN A 236 9.45 20.97 -26.58
CA ASN A 236 10.02 21.40 -27.86
C ASN A 236 10.16 20.25 -28.87
N ALA A 237 10.01 19.00 -28.44
CA ALA A 237 10.12 17.86 -29.33
C ALA A 237 8.92 17.76 -30.28
N ALA A 238 9.15 17.30 -31.52
CA ALA A 238 8.10 17.21 -32.53
C ALA A 238 6.93 16.28 -32.12
N TYR A 239 7.16 15.32 -31.23
CA TYR A 239 6.16 14.39 -30.71
C TYR A 239 5.38 14.93 -29.51
N SER A 240 5.75 16.07 -28.91
CA SER A 240 5.16 16.56 -27.67
C SER A 240 3.67 16.90 -27.83
N LYS A 241 3.33 17.62 -28.91
CA LYS A 241 1.97 18.08 -29.20
C LYS A 241 0.93 16.95 -29.26
N PRO A 242 1.11 15.87 -30.05
CA PRO A 242 0.13 14.78 -30.10
C PRO A 242 -0.01 14.06 -28.75
N ILE A 243 1.08 13.87 -27.99
CA ILE A 243 1.02 13.23 -26.67
C ILE A 243 0.24 14.11 -25.67
N ILE A 244 0.59 15.40 -25.57
CA ILE A 244 -0.07 16.35 -24.68
C ILE A 244 -1.57 16.47 -25.05
N HIS A 245 -1.89 16.49 -26.34
CA HIS A 245 -3.28 16.50 -26.79
C HIS A 245 -4.04 15.25 -26.34
N ALA A 246 -3.47 14.05 -26.54
CA ALA A 246 -4.09 12.79 -26.14
C ALA A 246 -4.31 12.71 -24.61
N VAL A 247 -3.35 13.17 -23.82
CA VAL A 247 -3.44 13.18 -22.34
C VAL A 247 -4.47 14.19 -21.84
N ASN A 248 -4.54 15.37 -22.44
CA ASN A 248 -5.59 16.34 -22.09
C ASN A 248 -6.98 15.79 -22.43
N ARG A 249 -7.14 15.17 -23.61
CA ARG A 249 -8.40 14.49 -23.96
C ARG A 249 -8.71 13.35 -22.99
N LEU A 250 -7.74 12.56 -22.54
CA LEU A 250 -7.94 11.54 -21.50
C LEU A 250 -8.57 12.14 -20.24
N ILE A 251 -7.99 13.22 -19.72
CA ILE A 251 -8.49 13.90 -18.51
C ILE A 251 -9.91 14.44 -18.74
N GLU A 252 -10.18 15.01 -19.92
CA GLU A 252 -11.52 15.49 -20.30
C GLU A 252 -12.55 14.35 -20.34
N LEU A 253 -12.21 13.23 -21.00
CA LEU A 253 -13.07 12.05 -21.08
C LEU A 253 -13.40 11.49 -19.70
N LEU A 254 -12.42 11.42 -18.78
CA LEU A 254 -12.64 10.94 -17.42
C LEU A 254 -13.49 11.89 -16.55
N ARG A 255 -13.59 13.18 -16.93
CA ARG A 255 -14.44 14.19 -16.27
C ARG A 255 -15.88 14.20 -16.80
N MET A 256 -16.13 13.64 -17.99
CA MET A 256 -17.48 13.55 -18.53
C MET A 256 -18.38 12.70 -17.61
N PRO A 257 -19.71 12.94 -17.61
CA PRO A 257 -20.66 11.98 -17.05
C PRO A 257 -20.36 10.59 -17.59
N LEU A 258 -20.38 9.55 -16.75
CA LEU A 258 -20.06 8.20 -17.21
C LEU A 258 -21.15 7.67 -18.15
N CYS A 259 -22.42 7.79 -17.74
CA CYS A 259 -23.60 7.30 -18.46
C CYS A 259 -24.55 8.45 -18.86
N GLY A 260 -25.44 8.20 -19.84
CA GLY A 260 -26.48 9.15 -20.28
C GLY A 260 -26.17 9.89 -21.60
N GLU A 261 -26.89 10.97 -21.88
CA GLU A 261 -26.64 11.85 -23.03
C GLU A 261 -25.44 12.77 -22.77
N ASN A 262 -24.60 13.03 -23.79
CA ASN A 262 -23.35 13.81 -23.66
C ASN A 262 -22.38 13.23 -22.60
N SER A 263 -22.33 11.91 -22.51
CA SER A 263 -21.53 11.12 -21.57
C SER A 263 -20.38 10.39 -22.26
N LEU A 264 -19.45 9.85 -21.48
CA LEU A 264 -18.41 8.96 -22.01
C LEU A 264 -19.02 7.71 -22.65
N GLN A 265 -20.10 7.16 -22.09
CA GLN A 265 -20.88 6.08 -22.70
C GLN A 265 -21.42 6.47 -24.08
N SER A 266 -21.88 7.71 -24.28
CA SER A 266 -22.37 8.16 -25.60
C SER A 266 -21.24 8.29 -26.63
N VAL A 267 -20.06 8.79 -26.22
CA VAL A 267 -18.88 8.87 -27.10
C VAL A 267 -18.37 7.47 -27.44
N ALA A 268 -18.29 6.57 -26.47
CA ALA A 268 -17.82 5.20 -26.67
C ALA A 268 -18.67 4.43 -27.70
N ARG A 269 -19.99 4.68 -27.75
CA ARG A 269 -20.89 4.08 -28.75
C ARG A 269 -20.52 4.46 -30.19
N GLU A 270 -19.99 5.65 -30.44
CA GLU A 270 -19.51 6.06 -31.78
C GLU A 270 -18.35 5.20 -32.28
N TYR A 271 -17.61 4.60 -31.33
CA TYR A 271 -16.49 3.68 -31.58
C TYR A 271 -16.90 2.21 -31.47
N GLY A 272 -18.20 1.92 -31.34
CA GLY A 272 -18.73 0.56 -31.23
C GLY A 272 -18.46 -0.11 -29.87
N ILE A 273 -18.19 0.67 -28.83
CA ILE A 273 -17.93 0.16 -27.47
C ILE A 273 -19.12 0.48 -26.57
N GLU A 274 -19.66 -0.55 -25.94
CA GLU A 274 -20.75 -0.42 -24.98
C GLU A 274 -20.18 -0.35 -23.56
N ILE A 275 -20.37 0.79 -22.89
CA ILE A 275 -20.13 0.93 -21.45
C ILE A 275 -21.46 0.64 -20.74
N PRO A 276 -21.51 -0.30 -19.78
CA PRO A 276 -22.73 -0.65 -19.07
C PRO A 276 -23.27 0.54 -18.28
N ASP A 277 -24.58 0.54 -18.02
CA ASP A 277 -25.17 1.51 -17.11
C ASP A 277 -24.60 1.35 -15.71
N SER A 278 -24.31 2.47 -15.05
CA SER A 278 -23.67 2.48 -13.75
C SER A 278 -24.08 3.70 -12.92
N ASN A 279 -23.90 3.59 -11.60
CA ASN A 279 -24.18 4.67 -10.66
C ASN A 279 -22.98 5.62 -10.46
N TYR A 280 -21.81 5.32 -11.03
CA TYR A 280 -20.67 6.24 -10.98
C TYR A 280 -20.94 7.48 -11.79
N LYS A 281 -20.57 8.63 -11.22
CA LYS A 281 -20.83 9.93 -11.85
C LYS A 281 -19.96 10.16 -13.07
N THR A 282 -18.67 9.82 -12.98
CA THR A 282 -17.65 10.06 -14.02
C THR A 282 -16.63 8.92 -14.02
N GLY A 283 -15.71 8.91 -15.00
CA GLY A 283 -14.57 7.99 -14.99
C GLY A 283 -13.66 8.20 -13.78
N TRP A 284 -13.46 9.45 -13.35
CA TRP A 284 -12.74 9.77 -12.12
C TRP A 284 -13.44 9.27 -10.86
N ASP A 285 -14.77 9.33 -10.83
CA ASP A 285 -15.56 8.83 -9.70
C ASP A 285 -15.37 7.31 -9.51
N LEU A 286 -15.46 6.53 -10.60
CA LEU A 286 -15.17 5.09 -10.60
C LEU A 286 -13.72 4.81 -10.15
N ALA A 287 -12.75 5.47 -10.75
CA ALA A 287 -11.34 5.32 -10.44
C ALA A 287 -11.01 5.54 -8.96
N THR A 288 -11.45 6.68 -8.43
CA THR A 288 -11.17 7.06 -7.05
C THR A 288 -11.97 6.25 -6.04
N GLU A 289 -13.11 5.68 -6.45
CA GLU A 289 -13.87 4.73 -5.65
C GLU A 289 -13.10 3.42 -5.43
N LEU A 290 -12.44 2.88 -6.46
CA LEU A 290 -11.61 1.68 -6.34
C LEU A 290 -10.47 1.88 -5.35
N VAL A 291 -9.82 3.04 -5.38
CA VAL A 291 -8.79 3.40 -4.40
C VAL A 291 -9.39 3.50 -3.00
N ALA A 292 -10.53 4.18 -2.85
CA ALA A 292 -11.19 4.29 -1.56
C ALA A 292 -11.54 2.90 -0.99
N TRP A 293 -12.08 1.99 -1.79
CA TRP A 293 -12.42 0.63 -1.33
C TRP A 293 -11.22 -0.11 -0.76
N HIS A 294 -10.08 -0.08 -1.45
CA HIS A 294 -8.86 -0.66 -0.94
C HIS A 294 -8.43 -0.07 0.39
N TYR A 295 -8.42 1.26 0.50
CA TYR A 295 -8.04 1.93 1.76
C TYR A 295 -8.96 1.54 2.92
N SER A 296 -10.21 1.14 2.63
CA SER A 296 -11.15 0.59 3.60
C SER A 296 -11.10 -0.93 3.81
N GLY A 297 -10.15 -1.66 3.23
CA GLY A 297 -10.08 -3.13 3.32
C GLY A 297 -11.24 -3.83 2.60
N GLY A 298 -11.67 -3.26 1.47
CA GLY A 298 -12.75 -3.81 0.63
C GLY A 298 -12.19 -4.71 -0.47
N GLU A 299 -12.35 -6.02 -0.32
CA GLU A 299 -11.74 -7.07 -1.17
C GLU A 299 -12.55 -7.43 -2.44
N HIS A 300 -13.64 -6.73 -2.76
CA HIS A 300 -14.70 -7.27 -3.63
C HIS A 300 -14.70 -6.81 -5.10
N PHE A 301 -13.73 -6.01 -5.54
CA PHE A 301 -13.65 -5.60 -6.94
C PHE A 301 -12.36 -6.06 -7.56
N ASP A 302 -12.39 -7.13 -8.34
CA ASP A 302 -11.25 -7.51 -9.13
C ASP A 302 -11.26 -6.83 -10.51
N LEU A 303 -10.18 -7.07 -11.24
CA LEU A 303 -9.92 -6.56 -12.58
C LEU A 303 -10.86 -7.07 -13.67
N ASP A 304 -11.80 -7.94 -13.31
CA ASP A 304 -12.83 -8.45 -14.20
C ASP A 304 -14.14 -7.65 -14.12
N SER A 305 -14.19 -6.57 -13.33
CA SER A 305 -15.30 -5.60 -13.40
C SER A 305 -15.50 -5.11 -14.84
N VAL A 306 -16.73 -5.25 -15.31
CA VAL A 306 -17.13 -4.85 -16.66
C VAL A 306 -16.95 -3.34 -16.83
N GLU A 307 -17.25 -2.54 -15.80
CA GLU A 307 -17.11 -1.09 -15.79
C GLU A 307 -15.66 -0.65 -15.99
N VAL A 308 -14.72 -1.25 -15.25
CA VAL A 308 -13.28 -0.93 -15.34
C VAL A 308 -12.73 -1.31 -16.71
N THR A 309 -13.04 -2.54 -17.15
CA THR A 309 -12.51 -3.07 -18.41
C THR A 309 -13.08 -2.36 -19.63
N THR A 310 -14.38 -2.02 -19.63
CA THR A 310 -15.02 -1.27 -20.72
C THR A 310 -14.58 0.20 -20.75
N LEU A 311 -14.36 0.84 -19.59
CA LEU A 311 -13.82 2.20 -19.51
C LEU A 311 -12.41 2.29 -20.13
N LEU A 312 -11.51 1.38 -19.75
CA LEU A 312 -10.15 1.32 -20.30
C LEU A 312 -10.16 1.11 -21.82
N ARG A 313 -11.01 0.21 -22.33
CA ARG A 313 -11.17 -0.03 -23.77
C ARG A 313 -11.70 1.19 -24.50
N ALA A 314 -12.73 1.85 -23.96
CA ALA A 314 -13.33 3.02 -24.58
C ALA A 314 -12.31 4.15 -24.74
N VAL A 315 -11.62 4.50 -23.65
CA VAL A 315 -10.59 5.55 -23.64
C VAL A 315 -9.46 5.24 -24.61
N ALA A 316 -8.95 4.00 -24.60
CA ALA A 316 -7.88 3.59 -25.52
C ALA A 316 -8.30 3.72 -26.98
N ALA A 317 -9.50 3.24 -27.33
CA ALA A 317 -10.01 3.28 -28.70
C ALA A 317 -10.30 4.72 -29.18
N ILE A 318 -10.82 5.57 -28.30
CA ILE A 318 -11.15 6.98 -28.60
C ILE A 318 -9.89 7.80 -28.92
N LEU A 319 -8.78 7.51 -28.24
CA LEU A 319 -7.54 8.31 -28.30
C LEU A 319 -6.44 7.72 -29.20
N ARG A 320 -6.55 6.46 -29.64
CA ARG A 320 -5.48 5.80 -30.43
C ARG A 320 -5.05 6.60 -31.67
N ASN A 321 -5.99 7.28 -32.33
CA ASN A 321 -5.72 8.02 -33.56
C ASN A 321 -4.92 9.31 -33.28
N ASP A 322 -5.01 9.87 -32.08
CA ASP A 322 -4.28 11.08 -31.68
C ASP A 322 -2.76 10.84 -31.60
N LEU A 323 -2.36 9.56 -31.46
CA LEU A 323 -0.98 9.13 -31.31
C LEU A 323 -0.43 8.44 -32.57
N ALA A 324 -1.21 8.36 -33.66
CA ALA A 324 -0.84 7.60 -34.86
C ALA A 324 0.46 8.08 -35.53
N SER A 325 0.87 9.33 -35.31
CA SER A 325 2.11 9.90 -35.85
C SER A 325 3.32 9.80 -34.90
N VAL A 326 3.15 9.24 -33.71
CA VAL A 326 4.21 9.11 -32.70
C VAL A 326 4.84 7.72 -32.82
N SER A 327 6.17 7.63 -32.78
CA SER A 327 6.83 6.34 -32.84
C SER A 327 6.65 5.52 -31.56
N ASP A 328 6.61 4.21 -31.71
CA ASP A 328 6.41 3.26 -30.62
C ASP A 328 7.45 3.39 -29.50
N ASP A 329 8.72 3.59 -29.85
CA ASP A 329 9.79 3.77 -28.86
C ASP A 329 9.57 5.00 -27.97
N VAL A 330 9.02 6.07 -28.54
CA VAL A 330 8.70 7.30 -27.80
C VAL A 330 7.52 7.06 -26.87
N LEU A 331 6.46 6.41 -27.36
CA LEU A 331 5.29 6.06 -26.55
C LEU A 331 5.67 5.19 -25.35
N LEU A 332 6.47 4.15 -25.57
CA LEU A 332 6.96 3.29 -24.49
C LEU A 332 7.84 4.06 -23.50
N SER A 333 8.73 4.93 -23.98
CA SER A 333 9.57 5.76 -23.11
C SER A 333 8.74 6.67 -22.22
N VAL A 334 7.75 7.37 -22.79
CA VAL A 334 6.91 8.30 -22.04
C VAL A 334 6.05 7.55 -21.03
N ALA A 335 5.43 6.43 -21.41
CA ALA A 335 4.66 5.61 -20.46
C ALA A 335 5.54 5.17 -19.28
N ASN A 336 6.76 4.70 -19.54
CA ASN A 336 7.70 4.32 -18.48
C ASN A 336 8.08 5.48 -17.56
N ASN A 337 8.19 6.71 -18.09
CA ASN A 337 8.47 7.90 -17.28
C ASN A 337 7.30 8.28 -16.39
N VAL A 338 6.06 8.28 -16.92
CA VAL A 338 4.84 8.53 -16.13
C VAL A 338 4.69 7.51 -15.03
N LEU A 339 4.87 6.24 -15.39
CA LEU A 339 4.87 5.15 -14.46
C LEU A 339 5.92 5.41 -13.37
N LYS A 340 7.16 5.72 -13.72
CA LYS A 340 8.22 6.03 -12.77
C LYS A 340 7.89 7.20 -11.83
N GLU A 341 7.34 8.31 -12.31
CA GLU A 341 7.00 9.47 -11.45
C GLU A 341 5.86 9.15 -10.48
N LEU A 342 4.95 8.26 -10.86
CA LEU A 342 3.95 7.71 -9.97
C LEU A 342 4.48 6.57 -9.09
N GLY A 343 5.79 6.30 -9.14
CA GLY A 343 6.46 5.25 -8.36
C GLY A 343 6.41 3.86 -8.97
N TYR A 344 5.85 3.66 -10.16
CA TYR A 344 5.80 2.38 -10.87
C TYR A 344 7.14 2.01 -11.54
N GLY A 345 7.38 0.71 -11.73
CA GLY A 345 8.45 0.22 -12.60
C GLY A 345 8.16 0.45 -14.08
N PRO A 346 9.10 0.17 -15.01
CA PRO A 346 8.79 0.18 -16.44
C PRO A 346 7.66 -0.80 -16.73
N ILE A 347 6.94 -0.60 -17.84
CA ILE A 347 5.93 -1.52 -18.38
C ILE A 347 6.55 -2.93 -18.37
N ALA A 348 6.23 -3.70 -17.33
CA ALA A 348 6.72 -5.04 -17.20
C ALA A 348 5.95 -5.92 -18.19
N ASP A 349 6.56 -7.03 -18.59
CA ASP A 349 5.89 -8.12 -19.30
C ASP A 349 4.53 -8.48 -18.69
N SER A 350 4.33 -8.29 -17.38
CA SER A 350 3.07 -8.56 -16.69
C SER A 350 1.94 -7.57 -17.02
N LEU A 351 2.22 -6.27 -17.21
CA LEU A 351 1.21 -5.31 -17.64
C LEU A 351 0.83 -5.56 -19.10
N VAL A 352 1.82 -5.86 -19.96
CA VAL A 352 1.58 -6.25 -21.35
C VAL A 352 0.80 -7.55 -21.43
N LYS A 353 1.18 -8.59 -20.66
CA LYS A 353 0.44 -9.86 -20.57
C LYS A 353 -0.96 -9.67 -20.03
N PHE A 354 -1.17 -8.77 -19.08
CA PHE A 354 -2.50 -8.41 -18.60
C PHE A 354 -3.32 -7.71 -19.69
N CYS A 355 -2.76 -6.71 -20.37
CA CYS A 355 -3.44 -6.04 -21.47
C CYS A 355 -3.81 -7.03 -22.57
N ILE A 356 -2.89 -7.94 -22.90
CA ILE A 356 -3.12 -8.99 -23.88
C ILE A 356 -4.19 -9.98 -23.41
N SER A 357 -4.16 -10.40 -22.15
CA SER A 357 -5.09 -11.40 -21.61
C SER A 357 -6.50 -10.86 -21.43
N LYS A 358 -6.66 -9.61 -21.02
CA LYS A 358 -7.98 -9.00 -20.79
C LYS A 358 -8.54 -8.29 -22.01
N PHE A 359 -7.71 -7.81 -22.93
CA PHE A 359 -8.22 -7.03 -24.06
C PHE A 359 -7.63 -7.34 -25.44
N GLY A 360 -6.79 -8.39 -25.60
CA GLY A 360 -6.39 -8.93 -26.90
C GLY A 360 -5.16 -8.28 -27.52
N VAL A 361 -5.07 -8.21 -28.86
CA VAL A 361 -3.91 -7.59 -29.55
C VAL A 361 -4.00 -6.07 -29.44
N TYR A 362 -2.96 -5.46 -28.85
CA TYR A 362 -2.83 -4.01 -28.68
C TYR A 362 -1.79 -3.40 -29.63
N SER A 363 -2.06 -2.17 -30.10
CA SER A 363 -1.01 -1.27 -30.61
C SER A 363 -0.22 -0.62 -29.47
N ASN A 364 1.01 -0.15 -29.74
CA ASN A 364 1.83 0.52 -28.73
C ASN A 364 1.19 1.83 -28.21
N ALA A 365 0.38 2.51 -29.04
CA ALA A 365 -0.43 3.65 -28.61
C ALA A 365 -1.49 3.27 -27.56
N GLU A 366 -2.18 2.15 -27.77
CA GLU A 366 -3.17 1.67 -26.81
C GLU A 366 -2.49 1.14 -25.52
N ILE A 367 -1.31 0.51 -25.62
CA ILE A 367 -0.50 0.15 -24.44
C ILE A 367 -0.10 1.40 -23.65
N PHE A 368 0.34 2.46 -24.32
CA PHE A 368 0.65 3.73 -23.69
C PHE A 368 -0.55 4.33 -22.95
N LEU A 369 -1.72 4.39 -23.60
CA LEU A 369 -2.95 4.91 -23.02
C LEU A 369 -3.42 4.09 -21.81
N VAL A 370 -3.34 2.77 -21.89
CA VAL A 370 -3.64 1.89 -20.75
C VAL A 370 -2.57 2.02 -19.67
N ALA A 371 -1.28 2.15 -19.99
CA ALA A 371 -0.24 2.33 -18.98
C ALA A 371 -0.44 3.64 -18.19
N ILE A 372 -1.00 4.67 -18.81
CA ILE A 372 -1.32 5.93 -18.13
C ILE A 372 -2.63 5.86 -17.34
N ALA A 373 -3.65 5.16 -17.87
CA ALA A 373 -4.94 5.00 -17.20
C ALA A 373 -4.99 3.88 -16.16
N SER A 374 -4.11 2.89 -16.25
CA SER A 374 -4.13 1.68 -15.41
C SER A 374 -3.69 1.93 -13.95
N PRO A 375 -2.68 2.77 -13.62
CA PRO A 375 -2.42 3.23 -12.25
C PRO A 375 -3.67 3.63 -11.46
N ILE A 376 -4.65 4.17 -12.17
CA ILE A 376 -5.88 4.77 -11.67
C ILE A 376 -6.96 3.69 -11.40
N LEU A 377 -6.85 2.52 -12.05
CA LEU A 377 -7.91 1.52 -12.12
C LEU A 377 -7.48 0.10 -11.69
N TYR A 378 -6.18 -0.18 -11.61
CA TYR A 378 -5.67 -1.54 -11.85
C TYR A 378 -5.17 -2.33 -10.63
N LYS A 379 -4.67 -1.71 -9.55
CA LYS A 379 -3.91 -2.49 -8.53
C LYS A 379 -4.29 -2.27 -7.08
N PHE A 380 -5.28 -1.45 -6.80
CA PHE A 380 -5.84 -1.35 -5.46
C PHE A 380 -6.88 -2.47 -5.20
N ALA A 381 -7.28 -3.19 -6.23
CA ALA A 381 -8.51 -3.97 -6.25
C ALA A 381 -8.37 -5.44 -5.82
N CYS A 382 -7.14 -5.97 -5.74
CA CYS A 382 -6.93 -7.39 -5.43
C CYS A 382 -6.02 -7.54 -4.22
N ASP A 383 -6.61 -7.92 -3.10
CA ASP A 383 -5.93 -8.75 -2.12
C ASP A 383 -6.16 -10.23 -2.47
N SER A 384 -5.15 -11.08 -2.25
CA SER A 384 -5.22 -12.51 -2.55
C SER A 384 -4.52 -13.37 -1.51
N ASP A 385 -4.30 -12.87 -0.30
CA ASP A 385 -3.59 -13.65 0.72
C ASP A 385 -4.52 -14.52 1.59
N GLY A 386 -5.84 -14.30 1.48
CA GLY A 386 -6.89 -15.11 2.09
C GLY A 386 -7.13 -14.78 3.56
N VAL A 387 -6.68 -13.62 4.04
CA VAL A 387 -6.97 -13.06 5.36
C VAL A 387 -7.97 -11.92 5.17
N ASP A 388 -9.05 -11.90 5.96
CA ASP A 388 -10.02 -10.80 5.89
C ASP A 388 -9.36 -9.52 6.41
N ASP A 389 -9.41 -8.42 5.66
CA ASP A 389 -8.72 -7.17 6.01
C ASP A 389 -9.26 -6.52 7.29
N ASN A 390 -10.55 -6.69 7.57
CA ASN A 390 -11.24 -5.89 8.58
C ASN A 390 -11.75 -6.72 9.75
N ASN A 391 -12.27 -7.91 9.50
CA ASN A 391 -12.98 -8.72 10.47
C ASN A 391 -12.64 -10.20 10.31
N GLY A 392 -11.76 -10.71 11.16
CA GLY A 392 -11.36 -12.09 11.07
C GLY A 392 -11.00 -12.74 12.39
N VAL A 393 -10.70 -14.03 12.26
CA VAL A 393 -10.26 -14.89 13.35
C VAL A 393 -9.05 -15.67 12.87
N ILE A 394 -7.93 -15.49 13.53
CA ILE A 394 -6.70 -16.26 13.30
C ILE A 394 -6.41 -17.14 14.51
N GLU A 395 -5.53 -18.11 14.36
CA GLU A 395 -5.17 -19.00 15.45
C GLU A 395 -4.43 -18.27 16.59
N GLY A 396 -4.72 -18.68 17.83
CA GLY A 396 -4.08 -18.17 19.03
C GLY A 396 -2.63 -18.63 19.18
N TYR A 397 -1.95 -18.12 20.20
CA TYR A 397 -0.58 -18.55 20.50
C TYR A 397 -0.50 -19.95 21.17
N GLY A 398 -1.61 -20.46 21.70
CA GLY A 398 -1.69 -21.77 22.35
C GLY A 398 -1.97 -22.94 21.39
N THR A 399 -2.38 -22.67 20.15
CA THR A 399 -2.68 -23.71 19.15
C THR A 399 -1.41 -24.21 18.47
N VAL A 400 -0.72 -25.18 19.07
CA VAL A 400 0.40 -25.88 18.43
C VAL A 400 -0.15 -27.01 17.56
N SER A 401 -0.27 -26.79 16.25
CA SER A 401 -0.57 -27.87 15.30
C SER A 401 0.70 -28.64 14.95
N PHE A 402 1.05 -29.63 15.78
CA PHE A 402 2.21 -30.51 15.56
C PHE A 402 2.15 -31.25 14.21
N LYS A 403 0.95 -31.51 13.67
CA LYS A 403 0.76 -32.17 12.37
C LYS A 403 0.99 -31.24 11.17
N SER A 404 0.57 -29.97 11.24
CA SER A 404 0.81 -29.01 10.14
C SER A 404 2.27 -28.58 10.08
N ASN A 405 2.97 -28.45 11.22
CA ASN A 405 4.39 -28.10 11.20
C ASN A 405 5.25 -29.20 10.57
N ILE A 406 4.97 -30.48 10.80
CA ILE A 406 5.72 -31.57 10.16
C ILE A 406 5.41 -31.63 8.65
N ALA A 407 4.14 -31.51 8.25
CA ALA A 407 3.77 -31.47 6.84
C ALA A 407 4.38 -30.26 6.12
N ASN A 408 4.27 -29.06 6.71
CA ASN A 408 4.87 -27.83 6.18
C ASN A 408 6.40 -27.89 6.17
N ILE A 409 7.07 -28.52 7.13
CA ILE A 409 8.53 -28.71 7.08
C ILE A 409 8.91 -29.62 5.91
N PHE A 410 8.19 -30.72 5.65
CA PHE A 410 8.49 -31.60 4.51
C PHE A 410 8.17 -30.96 3.15
N GLU A 411 7.07 -30.21 3.07
CA GLU A 411 6.69 -29.43 1.87
C GLU A 411 7.65 -28.25 1.65
N ASN A 412 8.03 -27.56 2.73
CA ASN A 412 8.98 -26.44 2.69
C ASN A 412 10.43 -26.89 2.53
N ILE A 413 10.86 -28.08 2.91
CA ILE A 413 12.22 -28.55 2.57
C ILE A 413 12.40 -28.62 1.04
N GLY A 414 11.33 -28.97 0.31
CA GLY A 414 11.26 -28.85 -1.15
C GLY A 414 11.45 -27.40 -1.60
N THR A 415 10.64 -26.47 -1.09
CA THR A 415 10.70 -25.05 -1.49
C THR A 415 11.89 -24.29 -0.92
N LEU A 416 12.52 -24.74 0.16
CA LEU A 416 13.73 -24.16 0.76
C LEU A 416 14.93 -24.50 -0.11
N SER A 417 14.96 -25.71 -0.69
CA SER A 417 15.97 -26.07 -1.68
C SER A 417 15.84 -25.19 -2.93
N GLU A 418 14.61 -24.89 -3.37
CA GLU A 418 14.32 -23.99 -4.50
C GLU A 418 14.61 -22.51 -4.17
N LYS A 419 14.24 -22.04 -2.97
CA LYS A 419 14.52 -20.68 -2.48
C LYS A 419 16.01 -20.49 -2.23
N ALA A 420 16.72 -21.48 -1.69
CA ALA A 420 18.18 -21.46 -1.57
C ALA A 420 18.84 -21.44 -2.95
N LEU A 421 18.33 -22.21 -3.92
CA LEU A 421 18.78 -22.14 -5.32
C LEU A 421 18.53 -20.75 -5.91
N TYR A 422 17.37 -20.13 -5.63
CA TYR A 422 17.03 -18.78 -6.04
C TYR A 422 17.95 -17.72 -5.41
N TYR A 423 18.23 -17.78 -4.11
CA TYR A 423 19.17 -16.87 -3.45
C TYR A 423 20.62 -17.08 -3.92
N VAL A 424 21.03 -18.33 -4.17
CA VAL A 424 22.32 -18.63 -4.81
C VAL A 424 22.37 -18.07 -6.22
N GLN A 425 21.30 -18.21 -7.03
CA GLN A 425 21.20 -17.60 -8.35
C GLN A 425 21.23 -16.07 -8.29
N LEU A 426 20.57 -15.45 -7.30
CA LEU A 426 20.54 -14.01 -7.08
C LEU A 426 21.93 -13.49 -6.69
N ILE A 427 22.61 -14.16 -5.76
CA ILE A 427 23.99 -13.85 -5.35
C ILE A 427 24.95 -14.03 -6.52
N MET A 428 24.84 -15.14 -7.27
CA MET A 428 25.68 -15.41 -8.44
C MET A 428 25.45 -14.37 -9.55
N SER A 429 24.21 -13.96 -9.81
CA SER A 429 23.93 -12.91 -10.80
C SER A 429 24.37 -11.52 -10.34
N TYR A 430 24.39 -11.25 -9.03
CA TYR A 430 25.00 -10.06 -8.45
C TYR A 430 26.54 -10.07 -8.54
N LEU A 431 27.17 -11.21 -8.28
CA LEU A 431 28.62 -11.41 -8.43
C LEU A 431 29.06 -11.36 -9.89
N ILE A 432 28.27 -11.88 -10.82
CA ILE A 432 28.49 -11.75 -12.27
C ILE A 432 28.41 -10.27 -12.69
N LYS A 433 27.44 -9.50 -12.17
CA LYS A 433 27.38 -8.04 -12.41
C LYS A 433 28.55 -7.28 -11.80
N LEU A 434 29.05 -7.69 -10.64
CA LEU A 434 30.26 -7.11 -10.02
C LEU A 434 31.52 -7.42 -10.82
N ASN A 435 31.65 -8.62 -11.39
CA ASN A 435 32.78 -8.99 -12.26
C ASN A 435 32.79 -8.24 -13.61
N VAL A 436 31.64 -7.74 -14.09
CA VAL A 436 31.57 -6.88 -15.28
C VAL A 436 32.05 -5.45 -14.99
N ILE A 437 32.05 -5.02 -13.71
CA ILE A 437 32.54 -3.69 -13.30
C ILE A 437 34.06 -3.68 -13.07
N PHE A 438 34.69 -4.83 -12.80
CA PHE A 438 36.15 -4.95 -12.62
C PHE A 438 36.92 -5.39 -13.88
N LEU A 439 36.24 -5.64 -15.00
CA LEU A 439 36.84 -5.99 -16.30
C LEU A 439 36.51 -4.96 -17.41
N LYS A 440 36.18 -3.72 -17.04
CA LYS A 440 36.26 -2.56 -17.94
C LYS A 440 37.39 -1.63 -17.49
#